data_AF-A0A921RU12-F1
#
_entry.id   AF-A0A921RU12-F1
#
_cell.length_a   1.000
_cell.length_b   1.000
_cell.length_c   1.000
_cell.angle_alpha   90.00
_cell.angle_beta   90.00
_cell.angle_gamma   90.00
#
_symmetry.space_group_name_H-M   'P 1'
#
loop_
_entity.id
_entity.type
_entity.pdbx_description
1 polymer ?
#
loop_
_entity_poly.entity_id
_entity_poly.type
_entity_poly.pdbx_seq_one_letter_code
_entity_poly.pdbx_strand_id
1 'polypeptide(L)'
;MEALVRKVQQRVRKAREEMDQWDDLNTRLLSQFSNAAAVISRLQALGEDKNYGPLHGVPNIREDLIGNQMEVLEFIFVKIRDTLEKFNGVVKALNKALRDTKQMVRGGSALTAKQMQLQVGILPSIADCLDGFQTLCEMHHAEFTLKSSVFSLLTWKSSSSDIAVLRQLLLDQPNIPRDEVQSIFDIIFADEIC
;
A
#
# COMPACT_ATOMS: atom_id res chain seq x y z
N MET A 1 4.41 25.72 23.72
CA MET A 1 3.72 24.46 23.38
C MET A 1 3.13 24.53 21.97
N GLU A 2 2.33 25.54 21.67
CA GLU A 2 1.74 25.74 20.33
C GLU A 2 2.74 25.67 19.18
N ALA A 3 3.87 26.41 19.26
CA ALA A 3 4.90 26.39 18.22
C ALA A 3 5.48 24.98 17.95
N LEU A 4 5.47 24.08 18.94
CA LEU A 4 5.93 22.71 18.77
C LEU A 4 4.86 21.84 18.14
N VAL A 5 3.59 21.98 18.54
CA VAL A 5 2.44 21.34 17.88
C VAL A 5 2.40 21.70 16.39
N ARG A 6 2.53 23.00 16.07
CA ARG A 6 2.60 23.50 14.68
C ARG A 6 3.72 22.85 13.87
N LYS A 7 4.89 22.64 14.48
CA LYS A 7 6.01 21.93 13.85
C LYS A 7 5.68 20.45 13.59
N VAL A 8 5.02 19.78 14.51
CA VAL A 8 4.58 18.39 14.33
C VAL A 8 3.53 18.30 13.22
N GLN A 9 2.48 19.14 13.26
CA GLN A 9 1.47 19.27 12.21
C GLN A 9 2.11 19.47 10.83
N GLN A 10 3.10 20.36 10.71
CA GLN A 10 3.83 20.58 9.45
C GLN A 10 4.56 19.32 8.95
N ARG A 11 5.11 18.50 9.86
CA ARG A 11 5.73 17.21 9.49
C ARG A 11 4.70 16.21 9.01
N VAL A 12 3.52 16.17 9.63
CA VAL A 12 2.41 15.32 9.18
C VAL A 12 1.92 15.75 7.81
N ARG A 13 1.76 17.05 7.53
CA ARG A 13 1.40 17.54 6.17
C ARG A 13 2.39 17.08 5.12
N LYS A 14 3.69 17.21 5.39
CA LYS A 14 4.72 16.73 4.46
C LYS A 14 4.68 15.21 4.28
N ALA A 15 4.38 14.46 5.34
CA ALA A 15 4.23 13.01 5.23
C ALA A 15 2.98 12.63 4.42
N ARG A 16 1.91 13.43 4.48
CA ARG A 16 0.71 13.24 3.66
C ARG A 16 1.02 13.34 2.16
N GLU A 17 1.92 14.23 1.74
CA GLU A 17 2.37 14.31 0.33
C GLU A 17 2.98 12.97 -0.17
N GLU A 18 3.61 12.20 0.72
CA GLU A 18 4.11 10.85 0.39
C GLU A 18 2.95 9.84 0.30
N MET A 19 1.90 10.00 1.13
CA MET A 19 0.69 9.17 1.08
C MET A 19 -0.13 9.44 -0.17
N ASP A 20 -0.10 10.65 -0.73
CA ASP A 20 -0.85 10.98 -1.96
C ASP A 20 -0.40 10.13 -3.17
N GLN A 21 0.83 9.63 -3.16
CA GLN A 21 1.33 8.69 -4.19
C GLN A 21 0.70 7.30 -4.08
N TRP A 22 0.08 6.96 -2.95
CA TRP A 22 -0.42 5.62 -2.64
C TRP A 22 -1.54 5.19 -3.59
N ASP A 23 -2.50 6.07 -3.86
CA ASP A 23 -3.66 5.76 -4.70
C ASP A 23 -3.27 5.50 -6.17
N ASP A 24 -2.31 6.27 -6.68
CA ASP A 24 -1.73 6.07 -8.01
C ASP A 24 -1.01 4.73 -8.11
N LEU A 25 -0.21 4.39 -7.08
CA LEU A 25 0.45 3.10 -6.99
C LEU A 25 -0.56 1.96 -6.90
N ASN A 26 -1.65 2.13 -6.15
CA ASN A 26 -2.69 1.11 -5.99
C ASN A 26 -3.44 0.87 -7.31
N THR A 27 -3.78 1.94 -8.02
CA THR A 27 -4.38 1.86 -9.36
C THR A 27 -3.48 1.10 -10.34
N ARG A 28 -2.18 1.41 -10.36
CA ARG A 28 -1.20 0.72 -11.19
C ARG A 28 -1.08 -0.77 -10.80
N LEU A 29 -1.01 -1.07 -9.51
CA LEU A 29 -0.91 -2.43 -8.99
C LEU A 29 -2.13 -3.27 -9.38
N LEU A 30 -3.34 -2.72 -9.26
CA LEU A 30 -4.59 -3.38 -9.66
C LEU A 30 -4.65 -3.65 -11.17
N SER A 31 -4.15 -2.74 -11.99
CA SER A 31 -4.03 -2.96 -13.45
C SER A 31 -3.08 -4.11 -13.75
N GLN A 32 -1.90 -4.13 -13.10
CA GLN A 32 -0.93 -5.21 -13.27
C GLN A 32 -1.48 -6.55 -12.78
N PHE A 33 -2.17 -6.57 -11.63
CA PHE A 33 -2.86 -7.75 -11.13
C PHE A 33 -3.88 -8.28 -12.13
N SER A 34 -4.71 -7.39 -12.70
CA SER A 34 -5.73 -7.77 -13.69
C SER A 34 -5.09 -8.37 -14.95
N ASN A 35 -3.96 -7.81 -15.40
CA ASN A 35 -3.21 -8.35 -16.52
C ASN A 35 -2.61 -9.74 -16.20
N ALA A 36 -2.05 -9.91 -15.00
CA ALA A 36 -1.54 -11.21 -14.55
C ALA A 36 -2.67 -12.25 -14.50
N ALA A 37 -3.81 -11.90 -13.91
CA ALA A 37 -4.99 -12.77 -13.84
C ALA A 37 -5.44 -13.21 -15.25
N ALA A 38 -5.50 -12.30 -16.21
CA ALA A 38 -5.87 -12.63 -17.59
C ALA A 38 -4.87 -13.57 -18.28
N VAL A 39 -3.56 -13.44 -18.01
CA VAL A 39 -2.55 -14.38 -18.50
C VAL A 39 -2.71 -15.74 -17.82
N ILE A 40 -2.93 -15.79 -16.51
CA ILE A 40 -3.13 -17.03 -15.76
C ILE A 40 -4.35 -17.80 -16.28
N SER A 41 -5.47 -17.12 -16.54
CA SER A 41 -6.65 -17.75 -17.13
C SER A 41 -6.38 -18.31 -18.54
N ARG A 42 -5.58 -17.60 -19.36
CA ARG A 42 -5.16 -18.11 -20.68
C ARG A 42 -4.25 -19.34 -20.55
N LEU A 43 -3.31 -19.33 -19.62
CA LEU A 43 -2.44 -20.48 -19.34
C LEU A 43 -3.24 -21.72 -18.94
N GLN A 44 -4.29 -21.55 -18.13
CA GLN A 44 -5.21 -22.65 -17.79
C GLN A 44 -5.91 -23.21 -19.03
N ALA A 45 -6.41 -22.35 -19.92
CA ALA A 45 -7.06 -22.78 -21.16
C ALA A 45 -6.08 -23.48 -22.13
N LEU A 46 -4.87 -22.97 -22.29
CA LEU A 46 -3.79 -23.60 -23.08
C LEU A 46 -3.32 -24.93 -22.46
N GLY A 47 -3.57 -25.12 -21.16
CA GLY A 47 -3.31 -26.39 -20.49
C GLY A 47 -4.18 -27.54 -21.03
N GLU A 48 -5.38 -27.26 -21.53
CA GLU A 48 -6.33 -28.29 -21.97
C GLU A 48 -6.15 -28.64 -23.46
N ASP A 49 -5.71 -29.88 -23.72
CA ASP A 49 -5.43 -30.37 -25.08
C ASP A 49 -6.64 -30.27 -26.04
N LYS A 50 -7.86 -30.43 -25.51
CA LYS A 50 -9.12 -30.28 -26.28
C LYS A 50 -9.29 -28.90 -26.93
N ASN A 51 -8.59 -27.87 -26.45
CA ASN A 51 -8.73 -26.49 -26.94
C ASN A 51 -7.91 -26.21 -28.21
N TYR A 52 -7.09 -27.16 -28.68
CA TYR A 52 -6.20 -26.95 -29.83
C TYR A 52 -6.85 -27.29 -31.17
N GLY A 53 -7.85 -28.18 -31.20
CA GLY A 53 -8.59 -28.53 -32.41
C GLY A 53 -7.67 -28.84 -33.61
N PRO A 54 -7.82 -28.15 -34.77
CA PRO A 54 -6.96 -28.34 -35.93
C PRO A 54 -5.46 -28.06 -35.69
N LEU A 55 -5.12 -27.29 -34.67
CA LEU A 55 -3.72 -26.96 -34.34
C LEU A 55 -2.97 -28.13 -33.69
N HIS A 56 -3.66 -29.18 -33.23
CA HIS A 56 -3.01 -30.31 -32.55
C HIS A 56 -1.96 -31.04 -33.42
N GLY A 57 -2.09 -30.98 -34.76
CA GLY A 57 -1.11 -31.53 -35.69
C GLY A 57 0.14 -30.66 -35.93
N VAL A 58 0.17 -29.44 -35.38
CA VAL A 58 1.32 -28.53 -35.52
C VAL A 58 2.37 -28.89 -34.46
N PRO A 59 3.60 -29.26 -34.86
CA PRO A 59 4.65 -29.59 -33.90
C PRO A 59 4.92 -28.44 -32.93
N ASN A 60 5.05 -28.75 -31.64
CA ASN A 60 5.42 -27.84 -30.54
C ASN A 60 4.49 -26.63 -30.30
N ILE A 61 3.33 -26.54 -30.97
CA ILE A 61 2.45 -25.37 -30.85
C ILE A 61 2.00 -25.07 -29.41
N ARG A 62 1.80 -26.13 -28.61
CA ARG A 62 1.36 -26.00 -27.22
C ARG A 62 2.47 -25.45 -26.36
N GLU A 63 3.65 -26.03 -26.46
CA GLU A 63 4.86 -25.61 -25.77
C GLU A 63 5.20 -24.16 -26.10
N ASP A 64 5.14 -23.78 -27.38
CA ASP A 64 5.43 -22.43 -27.86
C ASP A 64 4.42 -21.40 -27.31
N LEU A 65 3.12 -21.71 -27.34
CA LEU A 65 2.09 -20.80 -26.82
C LEU A 65 2.17 -20.64 -25.30
N ILE A 66 2.41 -21.73 -24.56
CA ILE A 66 2.60 -21.69 -23.11
C ILE A 66 3.86 -20.89 -22.77
N GLY A 67 4.97 -21.12 -23.49
CA GLY A 67 6.23 -20.39 -23.34
C GLY A 67 6.01 -18.88 -23.47
N ASN A 68 5.37 -18.45 -24.56
CA ASN A 68 5.05 -17.04 -24.79
C ASN A 68 4.19 -16.43 -23.66
N GLN A 69 3.19 -17.16 -23.15
CA GLN A 69 2.38 -16.66 -22.03
C GLN A 69 3.19 -16.58 -20.72
N MET A 70 4.10 -17.53 -20.47
CA MET A 70 4.97 -17.51 -19.29
C MET A 70 5.94 -16.32 -19.31
N GLU A 71 6.53 -16.01 -20.47
CA GLU A 71 7.38 -14.82 -20.63
C GLU A 71 6.62 -13.51 -20.33
N VAL A 72 5.38 -13.41 -20.83
CA VAL A 72 4.51 -12.26 -20.55
C VAL A 72 4.17 -12.19 -19.05
N LEU A 73 3.90 -13.32 -18.41
CA LEU A 73 3.59 -13.37 -16.98
C LEU A 73 4.79 -12.95 -16.13
N GLU A 74 5.99 -13.43 -16.47
CA GLU A 74 7.23 -13.04 -15.80
C GLU A 74 7.46 -11.53 -15.91
N PHE A 75 7.27 -10.96 -17.11
CA PHE A 75 7.38 -9.52 -17.31
C PHE A 75 6.38 -8.72 -16.47
N ILE A 76 5.15 -9.22 -16.30
CA ILE A 76 4.16 -8.60 -15.42
C ILE A 76 4.59 -8.69 -13.96
N PHE A 77 5.11 -9.83 -13.50
CA PHE A 77 5.61 -9.98 -12.13
C PHE A 77 6.80 -9.08 -11.82
N VAL A 78 7.70 -8.85 -12.79
CA VAL A 78 8.76 -7.84 -12.66
C VAL A 78 8.14 -6.46 -12.40
N LYS A 79 7.16 -6.05 -13.20
CA LYS A 79 6.48 -4.75 -13.03
C LYS A 79 5.72 -4.62 -11.70
N ILE A 80 5.15 -5.71 -11.20
CA ILE A 80 4.50 -5.77 -9.90
C ILE A 80 5.53 -5.54 -8.80
N ARG A 81 6.67 -6.25 -8.85
CA ARG A 81 7.76 -6.09 -7.88
C ARG A 81 8.27 -4.65 -7.86
N ASP A 82 8.49 -4.04 -9.02
CA ASP A 82 8.90 -2.63 -9.11
C ASP A 82 7.87 -1.69 -8.45
N THR A 83 6.58 -2.03 -8.52
CA THR A 83 5.51 -1.24 -7.93
C THR A 83 5.43 -1.45 -6.41
N LEU A 84 5.63 -2.69 -5.93
CA LEU A 84 5.75 -3.00 -4.50
C LEU A 84 6.98 -2.34 -3.87
N GLU A 85 8.09 -2.23 -4.59
CA GLU A 85 9.26 -1.48 -4.12
C GLU A 85 8.97 0.00 -3.92
N LYS A 86 8.11 0.60 -4.75
CA LYS A 86 7.65 1.99 -4.56
C LYS A 86 6.76 2.14 -3.33
N PHE A 87 5.84 1.21 -3.09
CA PHE A 87 5.07 1.18 -1.83
C PHE A 87 5.98 1.08 -0.61
N ASN A 88 6.98 0.20 -0.64
CA ASN A 88 7.99 0.11 0.41
C ASN A 88 8.75 1.43 0.60
N GLY A 89 9.02 2.15 -0.50
CA GLY A 89 9.57 3.51 -0.49
C GLY A 89 8.72 4.48 0.33
N VAL A 90 7.41 4.54 0.07
CA VAL A 90 6.45 5.37 0.84
C VAL A 90 6.47 4.99 2.32
N VAL A 91 6.34 3.70 2.65
CA VAL A 91 6.36 3.21 4.03
C VAL A 91 7.67 3.56 4.75
N LYS A 92 8.82 3.48 4.07
CA LYS A 92 10.12 3.88 4.63
C LYS A 92 10.20 5.39 4.86
N ALA A 93 9.67 6.20 3.93
CA ALA A 93 9.61 7.65 4.06
C ALA A 93 8.75 8.08 5.26
N LEU A 94 7.55 7.50 5.40
CA LEU A 94 6.65 7.74 6.54
C LEU A 94 7.31 7.39 7.87
N ASN A 95 7.87 6.17 7.98
CA ASN A 95 8.56 5.73 9.20
C ASN A 95 9.77 6.61 9.55
N LYS A 96 10.51 7.09 8.53
CA LYS A 96 11.60 8.04 8.74
C LYS A 96 11.06 9.36 9.28
N ALA A 97 10.02 9.92 8.66
CA ALA A 97 9.41 11.16 9.09
C ALA A 97 8.87 11.07 10.53
N LEU A 98 8.25 9.95 10.92
CA LEU A 98 7.81 9.71 12.29
C LEU A 98 8.98 9.67 13.28
N ARG A 99 10.06 8.94 12.96
CA ARG A 99 11.27 8.89 13.81
C ARG A 99 11.89 10.27 14.00
N ASP A 100 12.06 11.02 12.92
CA ASP A 100 12.63 12.37 12.95
C ASP A 100 11.75 13.31 13.78
N THR A 101 10.42 13.17 13.69
CA THR A 101 9.45 13.95 14.46
C THR A 101 9.51 13.61 15.95
N LYS A 102 9.57 12.32 16.31
CA LYS A 102 9.76 11.86 17.70
C LYS A 102 11.08 12.36 18.29
N GLN A 103 12.16 12.37 17.51
CA GLN A 103 13.45 12.92 17.94
C GLN A 103 13.40 14.43 18.16
N MET A 104 12.75 15.17 17.24
CA MET A 104 12.55 16.61 17.38
C MET A 104 11.80 16.97 18.67
N VAL A 105 10.73 16.23 19.00
CA VAL A 105 9.95 16.45 20.23
C VAL A 105 10.77 16.14 21.49
N ARG A 106 11.75 15.23 21.41
CA ARG A 106 12.63 14.86 22.53
C ARG A 106 13.88 15.74 22.68
N GLY A 107 14.25 16.53 21.67
CA GLY A 107 15.50 17.29 21.63
C GLY A 107 15.47 18.56 22.49
N GLY A 108 16.15 18.54 23.64
CA GLY A 108 16.41 19.70 24.51
C GLY A 108 16.17 19.41 25.99
N SER A 109 15.12 18.65 26.28
CA SER A 109 14.78 17.96 27.53
C SER A 109 13.53 17.15 27.19
N ALA A 110 13.47 15.88 27.57
CA ALA A 110 12.28 15.08 27.29
C ALA A 110 11.05 15.78 27.89
N LEU A 111 10.04 16.07 27.05
CA LEU A 111 8.78 16.61 27.55
C LEU A 111 8.22 15.64 28.60
N THR A 112 7.77 16.18 29.71
CA THR A 112 7.04 15.39 30.70
C THR A 112 5.71 14.93 30.11
N ALA A 113 5.14 13.84 30.62
CA ALA A 113 3.83 13.34 30.17
C ALA A 113 2.74 14.44 30.22
N LYS A 114 2.77 15.28 31.27
CA LYS A 114 1.86 16.44 31.41
C LYS A 114 2.03 17.47 30.29
N GLN A 115 3.26 17.71 29.84
CA GLN A 115 3.50 18.62 28.73
C GLN A 115 3.06 18.01 27.40
N MET A 116 3.25 16.70 27.18
CA MET A 116 2.80 16.05 25.96
C MET A 116 1.27 16.07 25.80
N GLN A 117 0.53 15.96 26.91
CA GLN A 117 -0.93 15.98 26.96
C GLN A 117 -1.53 17.39 27.10
N LEU A 118 -0.72 18.44 27.21
CA LEU A 118 -1.25 19.78 27.40
C LEU A 118 -1.92 20.28 26.10
N GLN A 119 -3.25 20.39 26.16
CA GLN A 119 -4.07 21.00 25.13
C GLN A 119 -4.22 22.51 25.37
N VAL A 120 -4.18 23.32 24.31
CA VAL A 120 -4.35 24.78 24.40
C VAL A 120 -5.51 25.20 23.49
N GLY A 121 -6.67 25.45 24.10
CA GLY A 121 -7.89 25.74 23.35
C GLY A 121 -8.30 24.56 22.47
N ILE A 122 -8.59 24.83 21.19
CA ILE A 122 -8.93 23.83 20.18
C ILE A 122 -7.72 23.12 19.57
N LEU A 123 -6.50 23.58 19.87
CA LEU A 123 -5.26 23.00 19.33
C LEU A 123 -5.05 21.60 19.92
N PRO A 124 -4.78 20.57 19.09
CA PRO A 124 -4.52 19.23 19.60
C PRO A 124 -3.25 19.19 20.46
N SER A 125 -3.17 18.19 21.34
CA SER A 125 -1.95 17.97 22.10
C SER A 125 -0.83 17.40 21.21
N ILE A 126 0.40 17.42 21.71
CA ILE A 126 1.53 16.80 20.99
C ILE A 126 1.34 15.27 20.95
N ALA A 127 0.76 14.70 22.00
CA ALA A 127 0.43 13.28 22.06
C ALA A 127 -0.56 12.92 20.93
N ASP A 128 -1.67 13.65 20.81
CA ASP A 128 -2.67 13.40 19.75
C ASP A 128 -2.05 13.46 18.36
N CYS A 129 -1.19 14.47 18.11
CA CYS A 129 -0.48 14.60 16.84
C CYS A 129 0.47 13.42 16.54
N LEU A 130 1.23 12.97 17.55
CA LEU A 130 2.21 11.90 17.40
C LEU A 130 1.55 10.53 17.29
N ASP A 131 0.50 10.30 18.07
CA ASP A 131 -0.25 9.05 18.09
C ASP A 131 -1.00 8.89 16.77
N GLY A 132 -1.70 9.94 16.31
CA GLY A 132 -2.35 9.93 14.99
C GLY A 132 -1.34 9.71 13.85
N PHE A 133 -0.18 10.38 13.89
CA PHE A 133 0.86 10.14 12.87
C PHE A 133 1.43 8.72 12.93
N GLN A 134 1.59 8.16 14.13
CA GLN A 134 2.01 6.78 14.29
C GLN A 134 0.98 5.81 13.71
N THR A 135 -0.31 5.98 14.01
CA THR A 135 -1.40 5.17 13.46
C THR A 135 -1.39 5.22 11.93
N LEU A 136 -1.25 6.40 11.32
CA LEU A 136 -1.14 6.51 9.85
C LEU A 136 0.05 5.71 9.29
N CYS A 137 1.20 5.74 9.96
CA CYS A 137 2.36 4.95 9.53
C CYS A 137 2.11 3.44 9.64
N GLU A 138 1.45 3.01 10.73
CA GLU A 138 1.13 1.60 10.99
C GLU A 138 0.10 1.07 9.97
N MET A 139 -0.94 1.83 9.68
CA MET A 139 -1.95 1.53 8.65
C MET A 139 -1.29 1.28 7.28
N HIS A 140 -0.44 2.20 6.82
CA HIS A 140 0.26 2.06 5.54
C HIS A 140 1.25 0.90 5.53
N HIS A 141 1.92 0.63 6.65
CA HIS A 141 2.84 -0.51 6.76
C HIS A 141 2.09 -1.85 6.72
N ALA A 142 0.97 -1.96 7.44
CA ALA A 142 0.11 -3.13 7.44
C ALA A 142 -0.46 -3.39 6.03
N GLU A 143 -0.93 -2.36 5.35
CA GLU A 143 -1.46 -2.49 4.00
C GLU A 143 -0.39 -2.90 2.97
N PHE A 144 0.81 -2.32 3.06
CA PHE A 144 1.93 -2.77 2.24
C PHE A 144 2.28 -4.24 2.48
N THR A 145 2.22 -4.68 3.73
CA THR A 145 2.52 -6.07 4.12
C THR A 145 1.48 -7.01 3.52
N LEU A 146 0.19 -6.67 3.64
CA LEU A 146 -0.92 -7.41 3.01
C LEU A 146 -0.71 -7.50 1.49
N LYS A 147 -0.46 -6.37 0.82
CA LYS A 147 -0.21 -6.33 -0.63
C LYS A 147 0.95 -7.23 -1.02
N SER A 148 2.07 -7.17 -0.28
CA SER A 148 3.23 -8.04 -0.52
C SER A 148 2.89 -9.52 -0.34
N SER A 149 2.11 -9.87 0.69
CA SER A 149 1.64 -11.24 0.92
C SER A 149 0.72 -11.72 -0.21
N VAL A 150 -0.22 -10.90 -0.67
CA VAL A 150 -1.09 -11.21 -1.82
C VAL A 150 -0.27 -11.62 -3.04
N PHE A 151 0.76 -10.83 -3.39
CA PHE A 151 1.59 -11.14 -4.56
C PHE A 151 2.57 -12.30 -4.33
N SER A 152 2.92 -12.62 -3.09
CA SER A 152 3.67 -13.84 -2.79
C SER A 152 2.84 -15.12 -2.99
N LEU A 153 1.51 -15.02 -2.87
CA LEU A 153 0.58 -16.12 -3.07
C LEU A 153 0.11 -16.25 -4.52
N LEU A 154 0.15 -15.16 -5.30
CA LEU A 154 -0.25 -15.16 -6.70
C LEU A 154 0.78 -15.94 -7.55
N THR A 155 0.40 -17.14 -7.97
CA THR A 155 1.20 -17.99 -8.86
C THR A 155 0.48 -18.26 -10.18
N TRP A 156 1.18 -18.80 -11.18
CA TRP A 156 0.56 -19.22 -12.44
C TRP A 156 -0.45 -20.36 -12.29
N LYS A 157 -0.47 -21.03 -11.13
CA LYS A 157 -1.43 -22.10 -10.79
C LYS A 157 -2.64 -21.60 -9.99
N SER A 158 -2.73 -20.30 -9.69
CA SER A 158 -3.81 -19.75 -8.88
C SER A 158 -5.16 -20.03 -9.51
N SER A 159 -6.12 -20.50 -8.71
CA SER A 159 -7.48 -20.74 -9.20
C SER A 159 -8.21 -19.42 -9.47
N SER A 160 -9.27 -19.47 -10.27
CA SER A 160 -10.12 -18.29 -10.51
C SER A 160 -10.74 -17.75 -9.22
N SER A 161 -11.09 -18.62 -8.27
CA SER A 161 -11.58 -18.23 -6.95
C SER A 161 -10.52 -17.52 -6.12
N ASP A 162 -9.28 -18.03 -6.09
CA ASP A 162 -8.18 -17.38 -5.35
C ASP A 162 -7.90 -16.00 -5.93
N ILE A 163 -7.83 -15.90 -7.27
CA ILE A 163 -7.62 -14.63 -7.97
C ILE A 163 -8.71 -13.62 -7.61
N ALA A 164 -9.98 -14.04 -7.51
CA ALA A 164 -11.08 -13.16 -7.15
C ALA A 164 -10.94 -12.64 -5.70
N VAL A 165 -10.61 -13.52 -4.75
CA VAL A 165 -10.39 -13.14 -3.34
C VAL A 165 -9.19 -12.19 -3.21
N LEU A 166 -8.07 -12.50 -3.84
CA LEU A 166 -6.88 -11.66 -3.83
C LEU A 166 -7.15 -10.29 -4.45
N ARG A 167 -7.93 -10.23 -5.54
CA ARG A 167 -8.35 -8.96 -6.16
C ARG A 167 -9.17 -8.11 -5.20
N GLN A 168 -10.12 -8.74 -4.49
CA GLN A 168 -11.00 -8.03 -3.57
C GLN A 168 -10.20 -7.41 -2.42
N LEU A 169 -9.26 -8.15 -1.84
CA LEU A 169 -8.36 -7.64 -0.79
C LEU A 169 -7.57 -6.40 -1.26
N LEU A 170 -7.08 -6.39 -2.50
CA LEU A 170 -6.35 -5.23 -3.06
C LEU A 170 -7.25 -4.02 -3.30
N LEU A 171 -8.53 -4.24 -3.64
CA LEU A 171 -9.51 -3.17 -3.87
C LEU A 171 -9.95 -2.53 -2.56
N ASP A 172 -10.23 -3.35 -1.55
CA ASP A 172 -10.82 -2.88 -0.29
C ASP A 172 -9.83 -2.08 0.56
N GLN A 173 -8.52 -2.34 0.41
CA GLN A 173 -7.46 -1.73 1.22
C GLN A 173 -7.81 -1.71 2.72
N PRO A 174 -8.07 -2.88 3.33
CA PRO A 174 -8.74 -2.97 4.63
C PRO A 174 -7.98 -2.32 5.78
N ASN A 175 -6.66 -2.08 5.64
CA ASN A 175 -5.88 -1.41 6.68
C ASN A 175 -5.79 0.12 6.48
N ILE A 176 -6.37 0.67 5.41
CA ILE A 176 -6.44 2.12 5.16
C ILE A 176 -7.90 2.54 4.88
N PRO A 177 -8.82 2.35 5.85
CA PRO A 177 -10.18 2.85 5.74
C PRO A 177 -10.20 4.40 5.70
N ARG A 178 -10.93 4.95 4.72
CA ARG A 178 -10.91 6.40 4.43
C ARG A 178 -11.46 7.26 5.58
N ASP A 179 -12.49 6.76 6.24
CA ASP A 179 -13.14 7.40 7.38
C ASP A 179 -12.22 7.46 8.61
N GLU A 180 -11.47 6.39 8.90
CA GLU A 180 -10.50 6.39 9.99
C GLU A 180 -9.33 7.35 9.70
N VAL A 181 -8.80 7.32 8.47
CA VAL A 181 -7.75 8.27 8.03
C VAL A 181 -8.22 9.71 8.18
N GLN A 182 -9.47 10.00 7.75
CA GLN A 182 -10.03 11.34 7.89
C GLN A 182 -10.22 11.73 9.36
N SER A 183 -10.74 10.82 10.20
CA SER A 183 -10.87 11.07 11.64
C SER A 183 -9.53 11.38 12.31
N ILE A 184 -8.45 10.71 11.90
CA ILE A 184 -7.10 11.02 12.40
C ILE A 184 -6.68 12.42 11.98
N PHE A 185 -6.89 12.80 10.71
CA PHE A 185 -6.58 14.15 10.26
C PHE A 185 -7.42 15.21 10.95
N ASP A 186 -8.70 14.94 11.20
CA ASP A 186 -9.60 15.86 11.91
C ASP A 186 -9.13 16.12 13.35
N ILE A 187 -8.52 15.12 14.01
CA ILE A 187 -7.88 15.28 15.32
C ILE A 187 -6.59 16.09 15.20
N ILE A 188 -5.69 15.72 14.28
CA ILE A 188 -4.37 16.35 14.13
C ILE A 188 -4.48 17.82 13.70
N PHE A 189 -5.52 18.17 12.94
CA PHE A 189 -5.75 19.51 12.39
C PHE A 189 -7.06 20.13 12.88
N ALA A 190 -7.53 19.75 14.08
CA ALA A 190 -8.80 20.21 14.66
C ALA A 190 -8.95 21.74 14.67
N ASP A 191 -7.83 22.45 14.83
CA ASP A 191 -7.80 23.91 14.86
C ASP A 191 -7.94 24.59 13.49
N GLU A 192 -7.83 23.84 12.39
CA GLU A 192 -8.00 24.32 11.02
C GLU A 192 -9.45 24.13 10.51
N ILE A 193 -10.26 23.37 11.25
CA ILE A 193 -11.64 23.01 10.91
C ILE A 193 -12.64 23.99 11.55
N CYS A 194 -12.24 24.71 12.60
CA CYS A 194 -13.08 25.61 13.40
C CYS A 194 -13.01 27.08 12.99
#